data_AF-A0A1Y1ND69-F1
#
_entry.id   AF-A0A1Y1ND69-F1
#
_cell.length_a   1.000
_cell.length_b   1.000
_cell.length_c   1.000
_cell.angle_alpha   90.00
_cell.angle_beta   90.00
_cell.angle_gamma   90.00
#
_symmetry.space_group_name_H-M   'P 1'
#
loop_
_entity.id
_entity.type
_entity.pdbx_description
1 polymer ?
#
loop_
_entity_poly.entity_id
_entity_poly.type
_entity_poly.pdbx_seq_one_letter_code
_entity_poly.pdbx_strand_id
1 'polypeptide(L)'
;GAASVHLHILSPMSKGLFHKVILQSGCALNPWVNGVENTGKMMGQVLGIAGSDEEILTELRKLSVELIFMAQEQLTNDNSVNTKWFCSPIVEKQKFPAPFLPDEPVNIIRKGCYAKVPMIIGYAVREGIY
;
A
#
# COMPACT_ATOMS: atom_id res chain seq x y z
N GLY A 1 10.36 0.26 -3.16
CA GLY A 1 11.31 0.90 -2.22
C GLY A 1 11.03 2.37 -2.00
N ALA A 2 11.24 3.23 -3.00
CA ALA A 2 11.12 4.68 -2.84
C ALA A 2 9.71 5.16 -2.43
N ALA A 3 8.64 4.55 -2.94
CA ALA A 3 7.28 4.82 -2.46
C ALA A 3 7.12 4.53 -0.96
N SER A 4 7.69 3.42 -0.45
CA SER A 4 7.68 3.10 0.97
C SER A 4 8.41 4.15 1.81
N VAL A 5 9.59 4.61 1.35
CA VAL A 5 10.32 5.72 2.01
C VAL A 5 9.46 6.98 2.03
N HIS A 6 8.79 7.30 0.92
CA HIS A 6 7.89 8.45 0.87
C HIS A 6 6.71 8.27 1.84
N LEU A 7 6.12 7.08 1.94
CA LEU A 7 5.05 6.80 2.92
C LEU A 7 5.54 6.95 4.36
N HIS A 8 6.77 6.55 4.69
CA HIS A 8 7.37 6.81 6.01
C HIS A 8 7.54 8.31 6.29
N ILE A 9 7.76 9.15 5.27
CA ILE A 9 7.77 10.63 5.45
C ILE A 9 6.38 11.14 5.82
N LEU A 10 5.33 10.58 5.23
CA LEU A 10 3.94 10.98 5.44
C LEU A 10 3.34 10.38 6.72
N SER A 11 3.91 9.29 7.22
CA SER A 11 3.40 8.57 8.39
C SER A 11 3.75 9.25 9.71
N PRO A 12 2.78 9.48 10.62
CA PRO A 12 3.08 9.97 11.96
C PRO A 12 3.90 8.95 12.77
N MET A 13 3.77 7.66 12.51
CA MET A 13 4.49 6.60 13.23
C MET A 13 6.01 6.64 13.02
N SER A 14 6.46 7.24 11.92
CA SER A 14 7.88 7.29 11.55
C SER A 14 8.53 8.64 11.85
N LYS A 15 7.79 9.57 12.44
CA LYS A 15 8.27 10.92 12.73
C LYS A 15 9.45 10.88 13.71
N GLY A 16 10.56 11.48 13.30
CA GLY A 16 11.77 11.57 14.11
C GLY A 16 12.70 10.34 14.05
N LEU A 17 12.34 9.29 13.30
CA LEU A 17 13.17 8.08 13.17
C LEU A 17 14.27 8.22 12.11
N PHE A 18 14.22 9.25 11.28
CA PHE A 18 15.20 9.53 10.24
C PHE A 18 15.42 11.03 10.09
N HIS A 19 16.56 11.40 9.53
CA HIS A 19 16.97 12.80 9.35
C HIS A 19 17.23 13.18 7.88
N LYS A 20 17.30 12.21 6.96
CA LYS A 20 17.47 12.40 5.51
C LYS A 20 16.86 11.23 4.74
N VAL A 21 16.47 11.44 3.49
CA VAL A 21 15.86 10.41 2.62
C VAL A 21 16.35 10.51 1.18
N ILE A 22 16.36 9.37 0.49
CA ILE A 22 16.62 9.27 -0.95
C ILE A 22 15.48 8.48 -1.59
N LEU A 23 14.82 9.05 -2.60
CA LEU A 23 13.73 8.45 -3.36
C LEU A 23 14.21 8.17 -4.78
N GLN A 24 14.39 6.91 -5.12
CA GLN A 24 14.82 6.47 -6.46
C GLN A 24 13.65 5.82 -7.20
N SER A 25 13.20 6.45 -8.28
CA SER A 25 12.23 5.89 -9.23
C SER A 25 10.87 5.53 -8.62
N GLY A 26 10.40 6.32 -7.63
CA GLY A 26 9.08 6.12 -7.05
C GLY A 26 8.75 7.06 -5.89
N CYS A 27 7.46 7.22 -5.62
CA CYS A 27 6.92 8.12 -4.62
C CYS A 27 5.50 7.65 -4.19
N ALA A 28 5.00 8.13 -3.05
CA ALA A 28 3.66 7.78 -2.54
C ALA A 28 2.49 8.23 -3.44
N LEU A 29 2.74 9.02 -4.50
CA LEU A 29 1.73 9.48 -5.45
C LEU A 29 1.68 8.65 -6.73
N ASN A 30 2.55 7.64 -6.89
CA ASN A 30 2.46 6.76 -8.04
C ASN A 30 1.13 5.98 -8.03
N PRO A 31 0.49 5.74 -9.19
CA PRO A 31 -0.78 5.02 -9.26
C PRO A 31 -0.76 3.64 -8.59
N TRP A 32 0.36 2.93 -8.69
CA TRP A 32 0.55 1.60 -8.11
C TRP A 32 0.68 1.59 -6.57
N VAL A 33 0.69 2.74 -5.90
CA VAL A 33 0.70 2.87 -4.43
C VAL A 33 -0.72 3.00 -3.85
N ASN A 34 -1.73 3.13 -4.70
CA ASN A 34 -3.13 3.25 -4.27
C ASN A 34 -3.81 1.87 -4.22
N GLY A 35 -4.02 1.34 -3.02
CA GLY A 35 -4.50 -0.04 -2.81
C GLY A 35 -6.01 -0.24 -2.91
N VAL A 36 -6.39 -1.46 -3.32
CA VAL A 36 -7.77 -1.97 -3.23
C VAL A 36 -8.09 -2.29 -1.76
N GLU A 37 -9.27 -1.88 -1.29
CA GLU A 37 -9.75 -2.27 0.04
C GLU A 37 -10.38 -3.67 0.02
N ASN A 38 -10.37 -4.35 1.17
CA ASN A 38 -11.02 -5.65 1.36
C ASN A 38 -10.46 -6.78 0.45
N THR A 39 -9.19 -6.70 0.05
CA THR A 39 -8.50 -7.73 -0.75
C THR A 39 -8.58 -9.11 -0.11
N GLY A 40 -8.55 -9.20 1.22
CA GLY A 40 -8.78 -10.45 1.96
C GLY A 40 -10.12 -11.11 1.64
N LYS A 41 -11.21 -10.34 1.55
CA LYS A 41 -12.53 -10.88 1.18
C LYS A 41 -12.55 -11.39 -0.25
N MET A 42 -11.92 -10.66 -1.16
CA MET A 42 -11.81 -11.05 -2.57
C MET A 42 -11.03 -12.37 -2.71
N MET A 43 -9.92 -12.53 -1.97
CA MET A 43 -9.18 -13.80 -1.92
C MET A 43 -10.04 -14.93 -1.36
N GLY A 44 -10.80 -14.68 -0.29
CA GLY A 44 -11.75 -15.65 0.27
C GLY A 44 -12.75 -16.13 -0.77
N GLN A 45 -13.33 -15.22 -1.56
CA GLN A 45 -14.27 -15.56 -2.64
C GLN A 45 -13.64 -16.45 -3.72
N VAL A 46 -12.42 -16.12 -4.17
CA VAL A 46 -11.67 -16.93 -5.14
C VAL A 46 -11.40 -18.34 -4.62
N LEU A 47 -11.14 -18.46 -3.32
CA LEU A 47 -10.84 -19.73 -2.65
C LEU A 47 -12.10 -20.49 -2.20
N GLY A 48 -13.30 -19.99 -2.51
CA GLY A 48 -14.56 -20.62 -2.13
C GLY A 48 -14.88 -20.55 -0.63
N ILE A 49 -14.28 -19.61 0.10
CA ILE A 49 -14.53 -19.37 1.52
C ILE A 49 -15.72 -18.44 1.68
N ALA A 50 -16.79 -18.92 2.32
CA ALA A 50 -17.97 -18.13 2.64
C ALA A 50 -18.05 -17.88 4.16
N GLY A 51 -18.58 -16.72 4.55
CA GLY A 51 -18.75 -16.35 5.95
C GLY A 51 -18.72 -14.85 6.18
N SER A 52 -18.74 -14.45 7.46
CA SER A 52 -18.43 -13.09 7.90
C SER A 52 -16.97 -12.71 7.66
N ASP A 53 -16.62 -11.43 7.86
CA ASP A 53 -15.24 -10.95 7.72
C ASP A 53 -14.27 -11.69 8.65
N GLU A 54 -14.71 -11.99 9.86
CA GLU A 54 -13.96 -12.72 10.89
C GLU A 54 -13.78 -14.19 10.54
N GLU A 55 -14.82 -14.82 9.98
CA GLU A 55 -14.77 -16.21 9.51
C GLU A 55 -13.82 -16.34 8.31
N ILE A 56 -13.95 -15.46 7.31
CA ILE A 56 -13.04 -15.41 6.15
C ILE A 56 -11.59 -15.23 6.62
N LEU A 57 -11.33 -14.28 7.53
CA LEU A 57 -9.99 -14.05 8.07
C LEU A 57 -9.44 -15.28 8.80
N THR A 58 -10.29 -15.97 9.56
CA THR A 58 -9.90 -17.17 10.32
C THR A 58 -9.52 -18.31 9.37
N GLU A 59 -10.28 -18.52 8.31
CA GLU A 59 -9.96 -19.56 7.32
C GLU A 59 -8.73 -19.20 6.50
N LEU A 60 -8.59 -17.96 6.03
CA LEU A 60 -7.40 -17.52 5.28
C LEU A 60 -6.09 -17.73 6.07
N ARG A 61 -6.12 -17.56 7.40
CA ARG A 61 -4.95 -17.78 8.27
C ARG A 61 -4.52 -19.25 8.39
N LYS A 62 -5.39 -20.20 8.05
CA LYS A 62 -5.10 -21.64 8.09
C LYS A 62 -4.49 -22.15 6.77
N LEU A 63 -4.63 -21.39 5.69
CA LEU A 63 -4.16 -21.79 4.37
C LEU A 63 -2.65 -21.73 4.26
N SER A 64 -2.12 -22.51 3.31
CA SER A 64 -0.70 -22.41 2.95
C SER A 64 -0.43 -21.12 2.17
N VAL A 65 0.82 -20.66 2.20
CA VAL A 65 1.25 -19.45 1.48
C VAL A 65 1.02 -19.60 -0.02
N GLU A 66 1.18 -20.81 -0.56
CA GLU A 66 0.99 -21.11 -1.98
C GLU A 66 -0.45 -20.85 -2.42
N LEU A 67 -1.45 -21.25 -1.62
CA LEU A 67 -2.86 -20.99 -1.94
C LEU A 67 -3.19 -19.50 -1.88
N ILE A 68 -2.63 -18.77 -0.91
CA ILE A 68 -2.79 -17.31 -0.82
C ILE A 68 -2.20 -16.63 -2.05
N PHE A 69 -1.00 -17.03 -2.46
CA PHE A 69 -0.35 -16.47 -3.64
C PHE A 69 -1.14 -16.76 -4.92
N MET A 70 -1.65 -17.99 -5.06
CA MET A 70 -2.46 -18.38 -6.21
C MET A 70 -3.75 -17.56 -6.32
N ALA A 71 -4.41 -17.29 -5.19
CA ALA A 71 -5.60 -16.44 -5.15
C ALA A 71 -5.28 -14.97 -5.48
N GLN A 72 -4.15 -14.46 -4.99
CA GLN A 72 -3.67 -13.13 -5.31
C GLN A 72 -3.39 -12.99 -6.82
N GLU A 73 -2.69 -13.94 -7.42
CA GLU A 73 -2.32 -13.92 -8.85
C GLU A 73 -3.56 -13.85 -9.76
N GLN A 74 -4.61 -14.62 -9.43
CA GLN A 74 -5.87 -14.59 -10.18
C GLN A 74 -6.55 -13.21 -10.15
N LEU A 75 -6.38 -12.46 -9.07
CA LEU A 75 -7.01 -11.13 -8.86
C LEU A 75 -6.17 -9.98 -9.42
N THR A 76 -4.87 -10.19 -9.69
CA THR A 76 -3.93 -9.14 -10.13
C THR A 76 -3.89 -8.89 -11.65
N ASN A 77 -4.78 -9.48 -12.44
CA ASN A 77 -4.69 -9.46 -13.91
C ASN A 77 -5.11 -8.15 -14.60
N ASP A 78 -5.51 -7.09 -13.87
CA ASP A 78 -5.87 -5.81 -14.48
C ASP A 78 -4.73 -4.79 -14.38
N ASN A 79 -3.93 -4.72 -15.45
CA ASN A 79 -2.80 -3.79 -15.62
C ASN A 79 -3.22 -2.38 -16.08
N SER A 80 -4.48 -1.95 -15.88
CA SER A 80 -4.87 -0.60 -16.26
C SER A 80 -4.10 0.45 -15.45
N VAL A 81 -3.69 1.54 -16.11
CA VAL A 81 -2.86 2.61 -15.53
C VAL A 81 -3.62 3.44 -14.46
N ASN A 82 -4.92 3.17 -14.26
CA ASN A 82 -5.81 3.97 -13.42
C ASN A 82 -6.62 3.14 -12.41
N THR A 83 -6.25 1.87 -12.21
CA THR A 83 -6.87 1.00 -11.22
C THR A 83 -6.06 0.99 -9.93
N LYS A 84 -6.79 0.86 -8.81
CA LYS A 84 -6.20 0.54 -7.53
C LYS A 84 -5.45 -0.79 -7.63
N TRP A 85 -4.27 -0.85 -7.03
CA TRP A 85 -3.43 -2.05 -7.06
C TRP A 85 -3.81 -3.02 -5.94
N PHE A 86 -3.88 -4.31 -6.27
CA PHE A 86 -4.16 -5.36 -5.31
C PHE A 86 -3.00 -5.47 -4.30
N CYS A 87 -3.32 -5.66 -3.02
CA CYS A 87 -2.33 -5.74 -1.92
C CYS A 87 -1.34 -4.55 -1.83
N SER A 88 -1.71 -3.37 -2.35
CA SER A 88 -0.94 -2.13 -2.19
C SER A 88 -1.40 -1.33 -0.94
N PRO A 89 -0.65 -0.33 -0.45
CA PRO A 89 -1.04 0.45 0.73
C PRO A 89 -2.43 1.08 0.60
N ILE A 90 -3.17 1.12 1.71
CA ILE A 90 -4.50 1.75 1.81
C ILE A 90 -4.52 2.72 2.98
N VAL A 91 -5.43 3.70 2.93
CA VAL A 91 -5.73 4.54 4.09
C VAL A 91 -6.37 3.67 5.17
N GLU A 92 -5.80 3.72 6.37
CA GLU A 92 -6.28 2.93 7.49
C GLU A 92 -7.51 3.57 8.14
N LYS A 93 -8.52 2.75 8.42
CA LYS A 93 -9.70 3.21 9.17
C LYS A 93 -9.26 3.60 10.59
N GLN A 94 -9.83 4.69 11.11
CA GLN A 94 -9.48 5.32 12.41
C GLN A 94 -9.69 4.43 13.67
N LYS A 95 -9.91 3.13 13.52
CA LYS A 95 -10.04 2.18 14.64
C LYS A 95 -8.71 1.96 15.39
N PHE A 96 -7.58 2.38 14.84
CA PHE A 96 -6.26 2.20 15.44
C PHE A 96 -5.76 3.51 16.08
N PRO A 97 -5.14 3.45 17.27
CA PRO A 97 -4.69 4.64 18.00
C PRO A 97 -3.60 5.45 17.25
N ALA A 98 -2.86 4.81 16.34
CA ALA A 98 -1.90 5.47 15.47
C ALA A 98 -1.81 4.71 14.13
N PRO A 99 -2.58 5.10 13.09
CA PRO A 99 -2.44 4.51 11.76
C PRO A 99 -1.10 4.89 11.13
N PHE A 100 -0.52 3.99 10.36
CA PHE A 100 0.65 4.28 9.54
C PHE A 100 0.29 5.26 8.42
N LEU A 101 -0.84 5.04 7.73
CA LEU A 101 -1.36 5.94 6.70
C LEU A 101 -2.75 6.49 7.08
N PRO A 102 -2.83 7.66 7.76
CA PRO A 102 -4.08 8.22 8.29
C PRO A 102 -5.03 8.84 7.25
N ASP A 103 -4.51 9.23 6.08
CA ASP A 103 -5.23 9.96 5.04
C ASP A 103 -4.51 9.71 3.70
N GLU A 104 -5.14 10.09 2.60
CA GLU A 104 -4.56 9.99 1.27
C GLU A 104 -3.24 10.77 1.19
N PRO A 105 -2.17 10.22 0.57
CA PRO A 105 -0.86 10.87 0.49
C PRO A 105 -0.93 12.33 0.02
N VAL A 106 -1.76 12.62 -0.98
CA VAL A 106 -1.94 13.99 -1.51
C VAL A 106 -2.51 14.96 -0.47
N ASN A 107 -3.40 14.50 0.40
CA ASN A 107 -4.00 15.32 1.45
C ASN A 107 -2.99 15.61 2.55
N ILE A 108 -2.21 14.62 2.99
CA ILE A 108 -1.15 14.78 3.99
C ILE A 108 -0.12 15.81 3.50
N ILE A 109 0.30 15.70 2.22
CA ILE A 109 1.25 16.63 1.60
C ILE A 109 0.69 18.05 1.58
N ARG A 110 -0.56 18.24 1.11
CA ARG A 110 -1.21 19.56 1.05
C ARG A 110 -1.38 20.21 2.42
N LYS A 111 -1.71 19.42 3.45
CA LYS A 111 -1.80 19.90 4.84
C LYS A 111 -0.44 20.24 5.45
N GLY A 112 0.66 19.77 4.85
CA GLY A 112 2.01 19.95 5.37
C GLY A 112 2.34 19.06 6.57
N CYS A 113 1.48 18.10 6.92
CA CYS A 113 1.55 17.24 8.10
C CYS A 113 2.47 16.02 7.89
N TYR A 114 3.73 16.25 7.51
CA TYR A 114 4.71 15.20 7.25
C TYR A 114 6.09 15.57 7.80
N ALA A 115 7.01 14.60 7.88
CA ALA A 115 8.36 14.83 8.37
C ALA A 115 9.15 15.78 7.44
N LYS A 116 9.61 16.92 7.97
CA LYS A 116 10.39 17.90 7.22
C LYS A 116 11.88 17.56 7.32
N VAL A 117 12.36 16.79 6.35
CA VAL A 117 13.78 16.39 6.26
C VAL A 117 14.34 16.66 4.85
N PRO A 118 15.65 16.90 4.70
CA PRO A 118 16.28 16.96 3.39
C PRO A 118 16.02 15.71 2.56
N MET A 119 15.69 15.91 1.28
CA MET A 119 15.28 14.86 0.35
C MET A 119 16.09 14.97 -0.95
N ILE A 120 16.60 13.84 -1.42
CA ILE A 120 17.03 13.66 -2.82
C ILE A 120 15.99 12.79 -3.51
N ILE A 121 15.51 13.21 -4.67
CA ILE A 121 14.56 12.44 -5.49
C ILE A 121 15.05 12.40 -6.93
N GLY A 122 14.94 11.25 -7.60
CA GLY A 122 15.36 11.07 -8.98
C GLY A 122 14.68 9.90 -9.67
N TYR A 123 14.81 9.86 -11.00
CA TYR A 123 14.30 8.83 -11.89
C TYR A 123 15.27 8.64 -13.07
N ALA A 124 15.20 7.50 -13.75
CA ALA A 124 15.98 7.20 -14.95
C ALA A 124 15.38 7.86 -16.19
N VAL A 125 16.21 8.18 -17.19
CA VAL A 125 15.76 8.88 -18.42
C VAL A 125 14.70 8.08 -19.20
N ARG A 126 14.65 6.75 -19.05
CA ARG A 126 13.73 5.85 -19.79
C ARG A 126 13.10 4.77 -18.89
N GLU A 127 12.50 5.15 -17.77
CA GLU A 127 11.85 4.22 -16.81
C GLU A 127 10.85 3.24 -17.45
N GLY A 128 10.05 3.71 -18.42
CA GLY A 128 8.97 2.91 -19.02
C GLY A 128 9.40 1.83 -20.03
N ILE A 129 10.68 1.51 -20.12
CA ILE A 129 11.18 0.39 -20.95
C ILE A 129 11.09 -0.96 -20.21
N TYR A 130 10.87 -0.94 -18.89
CA TYR A 130 10.66 -2.14 -18.07
C TYR A 130 9.38 -2.90 -18.46
#